data_AF-A0A7G9RLM4-F1
#
_entry.id   AF-A0A7G9RLM4-F1
#
_cell.length_a   1.000
_cell.length_b   1.000
_cell.length_c   1.000
_cell.angle_alpha   90.00
_cell.angle_beta   90.00
_cell.angle_gamma   90.00
#
_symmetry.space_group_name_H-M   'P 1'
#
loop_
_entity.id
_entity.type
_entity.pdbx_description
1 polymer ?
#
loop_
_entity_poly.entity_id
_entity_poly.type
_entity_poly.pdbx_seq_one_letter_code
_entity_poly.pdbx_strand_id
1 'polypeptide(L)'
;MTAKTLPWLRLYTEIIDDEKLGLLAFEDRWHFVAILCLKGKGVLDSEPDAEMLQRKVALKMGVTLQELEKIVARLARMGLIDRETCQPCAWDTRQMQSDSSTERVKAYRERLKQARNVSTTVQDADTELEKEREEREEKKKQFARTSAPAFQLPEWINQAHWDAWHSCPKRKKATNAQKQMAIDKLSAWRAEGVDHAAALENAAIGGWQGLFKPDPSVSGSRSVRRSATEHKYAAAAAAIFDGVFE
;
A
#
# COMPACT_ATOMS: atom_id res chain seq x y z
N MET A 1 -21.54 21.08 13.06
CA MET A 1 -20.82 19.79 13.14
C MET A 1 -19.34 20.11 13.19
N THR A 2 -18.57 19.55 14.11
CA THR A 2 -17.13 19.82 14.19
C THR A 2 -16.43 19.22 12.97
N ALA A 3 -15.71 20.05 12.21
CA ALA A 3 -14.97 19.62 11.04
C ALA A 3 -13.97 18.51 11.40
N LYS A 4 -13.96 17.42 10.62
CA LYS A 4 -13.10 16.25 10.87
C LYS A 4 -11.67 16.59 10.45
N THR A 5 -10.79 16.76 11.42
CA THR A 5 -9.35 16.97 11.21
C THR A 5 -8.64 15.65 10.92
N LEU A 6 -7.90 15.60 9.81
CA LEU A 6 -7.04 14.50 9.42
C LEU A 6 -5.59 14.81 9.81
N PRO A 7 -4.89 13.88 10.48
CA PRO A 7 -3.48 14.05 10.83
C PRO A 7 -2.53 13.96 9.62
N TRP A 8 -2.93 13.27 8.55
CA TRP A 8 -2.18 13.15 7.30
C TRP A 8 -3.12 13.09 6.10
N LEU A 9 -2.58 13.46 4.94
CA LEU A 9 -3.24 13.34 3.64
C LEU A 9 -2.67 12.15 2.88
N ARG A 10 -3.50 11.38 2.19
CA ARG A 10 -3.02 10.42 1.19
C ARG A 10 -2.78 11.12 -0.14
N LEU A 11 -1.53 11.11 -0.58
CA LEU A 11 -1.13 11.56 -1.90
C LEU A 11 -0.76 10.33 -2.73
N TYR A 12 -1.44 10.14 -3.85
CA TYR A 12 -1.23 8.98 -4.72
C TYR A 12 -0.10 9.26 -5.71
N THR A 13 0.68 8.23 -6.02
CA THR A 13 1.83 8.36 -6.94
C THR A 13 1.42 8.76 -8.35
N GLU A 14 0.18 8.44 -8.75
CA GLU A 14 -0.41 8.85 -10.04
C GLU A 14 -0.52 10.37 -10.22
N ILE A 15 -0.31 11.17 -9.15
CA ILE A 15 -0.35 12.64 -9.23
C ILE A 15 0.65 13.21 -10.24
N ILE A 16 1.74 12.48 -10.51
CA ILE A 16 2.76 12.87 -11.50
C ILE A 16 2.22 12.73 -12.93
N ASP A 17 1.32 11.75 -13.15
CA ASP A 17 0.76 11.41 -14.46
C ASP A 17 -0.63 12.03 -14.67
N ASP A 18 -1.15 12.81 -13.71
CA ASP A 18 -2.45 13.46 -13.80
C ASP A 18 -2.40 14.58 -14.84
N GLU A 19 -3.12 14.40 -15.94
CA GLU A 19 -3.19 15.35 -17.06
C GLU A 19 -3.65 16.75 -16.61
N LYS A 20 -4.58 16.82 -15.64
CA LYS A 20 -5.09 18.11 -15.14
C LYS A 20 -4.00 18.88 -14.42
N LEU A 21 -3.17 18.20 -13.63
CA LEU A 21 -2.03 18.81 -12.95
C LEU A 21 -0.85 19.10 -13.88
N GLY A 22 -0.68 18.29 -14.93
CA GLY A 22 0.30 18.52 -15.99
C GLY A 22 0.08 19.84 -16.72
N LEU A 23 -1.19 20.20 -16.96
CA LEU A 23 -1.60 21.44 -17.64
C LEU A 23 -1.49 22.71 -16.76
N LEU A 24 -1.32 22.56 -15.44
CA LEU A 24 -1.14 23.68 -14.54
C LEU A 24 0.29 24.21 -14.53
N ALA A 25 0.42 25.50 -14.20
CA ALA A 25 1.70 26.10 -13.83
C ALA A 25 2.30 25.41 -12.60
N PHE A 26 3.62 25.44 -12.47
CA PHE A 26 4.33 24.74 -11.40
C PHE A 26 3.86 25.17 -9.99
N GLU A 27 3.55 26.45 -9.84
CA GLU A 27 3.04 27.05 -8.61
C GLU A 27 1.65 26.51 -8.25
N ASP A 28 0.78 26.33 -9.24
CA ASP A 28 -0.58 25.86 -9.02
C ASP A 28 -0.67 24.40 -8.59
N ARG A 29 0.34 23.58 -8.94
CA ARG A 29 0.47 22.22 -8.42
C ARG A 29 0.65 22.25 -6.90
N TRP A 30 1.45 23.19 -6.39
CA TRP A 30 1.59 23.40 -4.94
C TRP A 30 0.32 23.98 -4.32
N HIS A 31 -0.33 24.97 -4.97
CA HIS A 31 -1.59 25.52 -4.49
C HIS A 31 -2.67 24.46 -4.32
N PHE A 32 -2.76 23.51 -5.25
CA PHE A 32 -3.68 22.38 -5.12
C PHE A 32 -3.39 21.54 -3.86
N VAL A 33 -2.13 21.17 -3.64
CA VAL A 33 -1.71 20.44 -2.42
C VAL A 33 -2.03 21.23 -1.16
N ALA A 34 -1.81 22.54 -1.17
CA ALA A 34 -2.15 23.42 -0.05
C ALA A 34 -3.65 23.39 0.27
N ILE A 35 -4.52 23.43 -0.74
CA ILE A 35 -5.98 23.31 -0.56
C ILE A 35 -6.35 21.94 0.03
N LEU A 36 -5.73 20.84 -0.44
CA LEU A 36 -5.95 19.51 0.13
C LEU A 36 -5.59 19.48 1.63
N CYS A 37 -4.48 20.12 2.02
CA CYS A 37 -4.08 20.26 3.41
C CYS A 37 -5.08 21.08 4.24
N LEU A 38 -5.63 22.17 3.67
CA LEU A 38 -6.65 22.98 4.34
C LEU A 38 -7.96 22.22 4.57
N LYS A 39 -8.39 21.43 3.58
CA LYS A 39 -9.53 20.51 3.72
C LYS A 39 -9.25 19.47 4.79
N GLY A 40 -8.08 18.82 4.76
CA GLY A 40 -7.68 17.84 5.77
C GLY A 40 -7.64 18.42 7.18
N LYS A 41 -7.24 19.69 7.32
CA LYS A 41 -7.26 20.42 8.60
C LYS A 41 -8.66 20.88 9.02
N GLY A 42 -9.68 20.68 8.19
CA GLY A 42 -11.05 21.12 8.45
C GLY A 42 -11.28 22.63 8.29
N VAL A 43 -10.32 23.37 7.71
CA VAL A 43 -10.45 24.84 7.52
C VAL A 43 -11.56 25.17 6.53
N LEU A 44 -11.71 24.35 5.48
CA LEU A 44 -12.76 24.53 4.49
C LEU A 44 -14.16 24.18 5.00
N ASP A 45 -14.25 23.47 6.14
CA ASP A 45 -15.50 23.00 6.72
C ASP A 45 -15.86 23.76 8.02
N SER A 46 -14.96 24.61 8.52
CA SER A 46 -15.14 25.32 9.79
C SER A 46 -15.96 26.59 9.68
N GLU A 47 -15.94 27.25 8.51
CA GLU A 47 -16.58 28.55 8.32
C GLU A 47 -17.74 28.48 7.32
N PRO A 48 -18.96 28.89 7.73
CA PRO A 48 -20.11 28.95 6.82
C PRO A 48 -20.12 30.21 5.96
N ASP A 49 -19.44 31.27 6.39
CA ASP A 49 -19.33 32.52 5.64
C ASP A 49 -18.20 32.43 4.61
N ALA A 50 -18.57 32.54 3.33
CA ALA A 50 -17.67 32.42 2.19
C ALA A 50 -16.59 33.52 2.17
N GLU A 51 -16.91 34.75 2.56
CA GLU A 51 -15.94 35.84 2.56
C GLU A 51 -14.85 35.61 3.62
N MET A 52 -15.27 35.24 4.84
CA MET A 52 -14.36 34.89 5.92
C MET A 52 -13.57 33.62 5.63
N LEU A 53 -14.17 32.62 4.97
CA LEU A 53 -13.48 31.43 4.50
C LEU A 53 -12.34 31.80 3.55
N GLN A 54 -12.62 32.61 2.52
CA GLN A 54 -11.59 33.05 1.56
C GLN A 54 -10.46 33.82 2.23
N ARG A 55 -10.76 34.68 3.21
CA ARG A 55 -9.74 35.37 4.02
C ARG A 55 -8.87 34.39 4.80
N LYS A 56 -9.46 33.36 5.42
CA LYS A 56 -8.69 32.34 6.15
C LYS A 56 -7.83 31.50 5.20
N VAL A 57 -8.36 31.13 4.04
CA VAL A 57 -7.61 30.39 3.02
C VAL A 57 -6.43 31.21 2.52
N ALA A 58 -6.65 32.47 2.13
CA ALA A 58 -5.60 33.39 1.69
C ALA A 58 -4.51 33.56 2.76
N LEU A 59 -4.90 33.80 4.01
CA LEU A 59 -3.97 33.92 5.15
C LEU A 59 -3.14 32.64 5.36
N LYS A 60 -3.75 31.46 5.23
CA LYS A 60 -3.04 30.19 5.40
C LYS A 60 -2.13 29.83 4.23
N MET A 61 -2.51 30.22 3.02
CA MET A 61 -1.70 30.04 1.82
C MET A 61 -0.59 31.09 1.69
N GLY A 62 -0.68 32.20 2.42
CA GLY A 62 0.29 33.29 2.35
C GLY A 62 0.16 34.12 1.07
N VAL A 63 -1.05 34.21 0.51
CA VAL A 63 -1.34 34.94 -0.73
C VAL A 63 -2.37 36.04 -0.47
N THR A 64 -2.44 37.02 -1.36
CA THR A 64 -3.49 38.04 -1.33
C THR A 64 -4.84 37.47 -1.77
N LEU A 65 -5.94 38.15 -1.43
CA LEU A 65 -7.29 37.73 -1.88
C LEU A 65 -7.42 37.72 -3.40
N GLN A 66 -6.80 38.68 -4.09
CA GLN A 66 -6.82 38.74 -5.56
C GLN A 66 -6.03 37.59 -6.20
N GLU A 67 -4.90 37.21 -5.60
CA GLU A 67 -4.14 36.04 -6.04
C GLU A 67 -4.92 34.75 -5.78
N LEU A 68 -5.55 34.63 -4.61
CA LEU A 68 -6.39 33.48 -4.29
C LEU A 68 -7.51 33.32 -5.31
N GLU A 69 -8.21 34.38 -5.68
CA GLU A 69 -9.27 34.32 -6.69
C GLU A 69 -8.76 33.77 -8.03
N LYS A 70 -7.58 34.22 -8.47
CA LYS A 70 -6.94 33.74 -9.69
C LYS A 70 -6.52 32.27 -9.58
N ILE A 71 -5.95 31.86 -8.44
CA ILE A 71 -5.56 30.48 -8.15
C ILE A 71 -6.81 29.58 -8.20
N VAL A 72 -7.86 29.96 -7.48
CA VAL A 72 -9.12 29.20 -7.40
C VAL A 72 -9.75 29.09 -8.79
N ALA A 73 -9.76 30.17 -9.57
CA ALA A 73 -10.27 30.14 -10.94
C ALA A 73 -9.51 29.15 -11.84
N ARG A 74 -8.17 29.09 -11.76
CA ARG A 74 -7.36 28.15 -12.55
C ARG A 74 -7.57 26.70 -12.12
N LEU A 75 -7.58 26.44 -10.81
CA LEU A 75 -7.79 25.10 -10.27
C LEU A 75 -9.22 24.58 -10.53
N ALA A 76 -10.22 25.45 -10.41
CA ALA A 76 -11.61 25.11 -10.70
C ALA A 76 -11.84 24.86 -12.20
N ARG A 77 -11.17 25.61 -13.08
CA ARG A 77 -11.23 25.37 -14.53
C ARG A 77 -10.76 23.98 -14.93
N MET A 78 -9.80 23.43 -14.20
CA MET A 78 -9.31 22.05 -14.38
C MET A 78 -10.20 21.00 -13.70
N GLY A 79 -11.25 21.41 -12.97
CA GLY A 79 -12.12 20.51 -12.22
C GLY A 79 -11.39 19.76 -11.12
N LEU A 80 -10.43 20.42 -10.45
CA LEU A 80 -9.72 19.90 -9.29
C LEU A 80 -10.40 20.31 -7.98
N ILE A 81 -10.96 21.52 -7.97
CA ILE A 81 -11.69 22.09 -6.84
C ILE A 81 -12.99 22.74 -7.30
N ASP A 82 -13.92 22.91 -6.37
CA ASP A 82 -15.08 23.76 -6.53
C ASP A 82 -14.71 25.24 -6.41
N ARG A 83 -15.29 26.09 -7.27
CA ARG A 83 -14.92 27.50 -7.38
C ARG A 83 -15.39 28.34 -6.18
N GLU A 84 -16.55 28.03 -5.62
CA GLU A 84 -17.16 28.84 -4.57
C GLU A 84 -16.67 28.40 -3.19
N THR A 85 -16.60 27.09 -2.98
CA THR A 85 -16.29 26.49 -1.68
C THR A 85 -14.82 26.12 -1.52
N CYS A 86 -14.01 26.19 -2.58
CA CYS A 86 -12.63 25.69 -2.64
C CYS A 86 -12.50 24.18 -2.33
N GLN A 87 -13.60 23.43 -2.32
CA GLN A 87 -13.62 22.03 -1.93
C GLN A 87 -13.02 21.14 -3.02
N PRO A 88 -12.08 20.23 -2.70
CA PRO A 88 -11.53 19.31 -3.71
C PRO A 88 -12.60 18.35 -4.24
N CYS A 89 -12.76 18.25 -5.56
CA CYS A 89 -13.85 17.47 -6.16
C CYS A 89 -13.74 15.96 -5.89
N ALA A 90 -12.52 15.41 -5.87
CA ALA A 90 -12.27 13.98 -5.70
C ALA A 90 -11.86 13.60 -4.26
N TRP A 91 -12.28 14.38 -3.26
CA TRP A 91 -11.82 14.21 -1.88
C TRP A 91 -12.17 12.84 -1.29
N ASP A 92 -13.45 12.45 -1.29
CA ASP A 92 -13.92 11.24 -0.61
C ASP A 92 -13.39 9.95 -1.25
N THR A 93 -13.22 9.94 -2.57
CA THR A 93 -12.62 8.81 -3.30
C THR A 93 -11.14 8.63 -2.95
N ARG A 94 -10.42 9.73 -2.71
CA ARG A 94 -8.96 9.72 -2.45
C ARG A 94 -8.62 9.63 -0.96
N GLN A 95 -9.48 10.12 -0.07
CA GLN A 95 -9.22 10.12 1.37
C GLN A 95 -10.03 9.01 2.06
N MET A 96 -9.56 7.76 1.91
CA MET A 96 -10.18 6.59 2.54
C MET A 96 -10.28 6.74 4.06
N GLN A 97 -11.44 6.47 4.65
CA GLN A 97 -11.68 6.76 6.08
C GLN A 97 -11.10 5.70 7.04
N SER A 98 -10.52 4.62 6.53
CA SER A 98 -10.09 3.44 7.29
C SER A 98 -8.88 3.65 8.22
N ASP A 99 -8.13 4.74 8.06
CA ASP A 99 -6.89 4.99 8.80
C ASP A 99 -7.11 5.36 10.27
N SER A 100 -8.35 5.66 10.67
CA SER A 100 -8.73 5.80 12.07
C SER A 100 -9.19 4.45 12.63
N SER A 101 -8.26 3.67 13.19
CA SER A 101 -8.64 2.61 14.15
C SER A 101 -9.06 3.20 15.50
N THR A 102 -8.94 4.51 15.69
CA THR A 102 -9.19 5.21 16.95
C THR A 102 -10.64 5.08 17.40
N GLU A 103 -11.61 5.18 16.49
CA GLU A 103 -13.03 4.99 16.84
C GLU A 103 -13.33 3.54 17.20
N ARG A 104 -12.80 2.57 16.44
CA ARG A 104 -12.95 1.13 16.73
C ARG A 104 -12.33 0.75 18.07
N VAL A 105 -11.12 1.25 18.33
CA VAL A 105 -10.39 1.03 19.59
C VAL A 105 -11.04 1.77 20.75
N LYS A 106 -11.58 2.98 20.53
CA LYS A 106 -12.33 3.74 21.54
C LYS A 106 -13.62 3.01 21.91
N ALA A 107 -14.40 2.56 20.94
CA ALA A 107 -15.61 1.76 21.17
C ALA A 107 -15.30 0.45 21.91
N TYR A 108 -14.22 -0.25 21.54
CA TYR A 108 -13.75 -1.43 22.26
C TYR A 108 -13.37 -1.11 23.72
N ARG A 109 -12.62 -0.02 23.94
CA ARG A 109 -12.22 0.44 25.29
C ARG A 109 -13.42 0.92 26.12
N GLU A 110 -14.40 1.56 25.51
CA GLU A 110 -15.64 1.99 26.16
C GLU A 110 -16.49 0.78 26.56
N ARG A 111 -16.62 -0.24 25.68
CA ARG A 111 -17.24 -1.52 26.01
C ARG A 111 -16.54 -2.21 27.19
N LEU A 112 -15.21 -2.26 27.20
CA LEU A 112 -14.46 -2.80 28.35
C LEU A 112 -14.69 -2.01 29.64
N LYS A 113 -14.76 -0.67 29.56
CA LYS A 113 -15.03 0.17 30.73
C LYS A 113 -16.45 0.00 31.26
N GLN A 114 -17.43 -0.15 30.37
CA GLN A 114 -18.83 -0.41 30.73
C GLN A 114 -18.96 -1.79 31.39
N ALA A 115 -18.34 -2.83 30.82
CA ALA A 115 -18.30 -4.17 31.41
C ALA A 115 -17.65 -4.17 32.81
N ARG A 116 -16.64 -3.33 33.05
CA ARG A 116 -15.97 -3.23 34.35
C ARG A 116 -16.78 -2.48 35.43
N ASN A 117 -17.70 -1.60 35.04
CA ASN A 117 -18.48 -0.78 35.97
C ASN A 117 -19.85 -1.38 36.33
N VAL A 118 -20.32 -2.39 35.60
CA VAL A 118 -21.56 -3.12 35.92
C VAL A 118 -21.22 -4.28 36.85
N SER A 119 -21.38 -4.04 38.15
CA SER A 119 -21.35 -5.09 39.17
C SER A 119 -22.65 -5.90 39.13
N THR A 120 -22.84 -6.72 38.09
CA THR A 120 -23.86 -7.77 38.08
C THR A 120 -23.39 -8.92 37.18
N THR A 121 -23.09 -10.06 37.80
CA THR A 121 -22.84 -11.39 37.20
C THR A 121 -21.82 -11.45 36.05
N VAL A 122 -20.55 -11.65 36.45
CA VAL A 122 -19.32 -11.78 35.64
C VAL A 122 -19.28 -13.00 34.68
N GLN A 123 -20.33 -13.81 34.57
CA GLN A 123 -20.27 -15.06 33.78
C GLN A 123 -20.86 -14.94 32.36
N ASP A 124 -21.74 -13.97 32.09
CA ASP A 124 -22.48 -13.94 30.82
C ASP A 124 -21.79 -13.09 29.73
N ALA A 125 -21.10 -12.01 30.10
CA ALA A 125 -20.48 -11.09 29.13
C ALA A 125 -19.18 -11.62 28.49
N ASP A 126 -18.37 -12.36 29.25
CA ASP A 126 -17.17 -13.01 28.70
C ASP A 126 -17.57 -14.16 27.76
N THR A 127 -18.65 -14.88 28.09
CA THR A 127 -19.19 -15.96 27.26
C THR A 127 -19.70 -15.48 25.90
N GLU A 128 -20.29 -14.29 25.82
CA GLU A 128 -20.85 -13.76 24.57
C GLU A 128 -19.75 -13.23 23.61
N LEU A 129 -18.72 -12.59 24.14
CA LEU A 129 -17.54 -12.14 23.36
C LEU A 129 -16.67 -13.31 22.89
N GLU A 130 -16.54 -14.35 23.72
CA GLU A 130 -15.80 -15.56 23.37
C GLU A 130 -16.58 -16.36 22.31
N LYS A 131 -17.92 -16.47 22.42
CA LYS A 131 -18.79 -17.05 21.38
C LYS A 131 -18.74 -16.31 20.05
N GLU A 132 -18.78 -14.97 20.03
CA GLU A 132 -18.65 -14.22 18.77
C GLU A 132 -17.28 -14.40 18.11
N ARG A 133 -16.22 -14.52 18.92
CA ARG A 133 -14.85 -14.75 18.44
C ARG A 133 -14.68 -16.17 17.90
N GLU A 134 -15.22 -17.16 18.60
CA GLU A 134 -15.31 -18.55 18.18
C GLU A 134 -16.13 -18.68 16.91
N GLU A 135 -17.32 -18.07 16.82
CA GLU A 135 -18.17 -18.13 15.62
C GLU A 135 -17.51 -17.46 14.41
N ARG A 136 -16.73 -16.40 14.61
CA ARG A 136 -15.95 -15.75 13.54
C ARG A 136 -14.75 -16.58 13.10
N GLU A 137 -14.12 -17.31 14.02
CA GLU A 137 -13.09 -18.31 13.70
C GLU A 137 -13.69 -19.56 13.03
N GLU A 138 -14.86 -20.01 13.47
CA GLU A 138 -15.64 -21.11 12.89
C GLU A 138 -16.06 -20.77 11.47
N LYS A 139 -16.57 -19.54 11.23
CA LYS A 139 -16.91 -19.04 9.89
C LYS A 139 -15.67 -18.90 9.01
N LYS A 140 -14.52 -18.46 9.55
CA LYS A 140 -13.24 -18.47 8.81
C LYS A 140 -12.77 -19.89 8.46
N LYS A 141 -12.91 -20.84 9.40
CA LYS A 141 -12.56 -22.26 9.20
C LYS A 141 -13.54 -22.95 8.24
N GLN A 142 -14.83 -22.61 8.27
CA GLN A 142 -15.85 -23.09 7.34
C GLN A 142 -15.60 -22.53 5.94
N PHE A 143 -15.34 -21.23 5.80
CA PHE A 143 -15.00 -20.63 4.50
C PHE A 143 -13.67 -21.16 3.94
N ALA A 144 -12.72 -21.52 4.81
CA ALA A 144 -11.50 -22.24 4.42
C ALA A 144 -11.77 -23.72 4.09
N ARG A 145 -12.77 -24.36 4.71
CA ARG A 145 -13.19 -25.74 4.43
C ARG A 145 -14.07 -25.89 3.18
N THR A 146 -14.69 -24.81 2.71
CA THR A 146 -15.35 -24.78 1.38
C THR A 146 -14.37 -24.47 0.25
N SER A 147 -13.05 -24.44 0.52
CA SER A 147 -12.05 -24.22 -0.53
C SER A 147 -11.85 -25.52 -1.32
N ALA A 148 -12.10 -25.42 -2.63
CA ALA A 148 -11.44 -26.05 -3.78
C ALA A 148 -10.89 -27.49 -3.66
N PRO A 149 -10.99 -28.30 -4.74
CA PRO A 149 -10.53 -29.69 -4.74
C PRO A 149 -9.11 -29.83 -4.18
N ALA A 150 -8.93 -30.83 -3.31
CA ALA A 150 -7.67 -31.14 -2.68
C ALA A 150 -6.61 -31.36 -3.78
N PHE A 151 -5.54 -30.57 -3.73
CA PHE A 151 -4.41 -30.72 -4.63
C PHE A 151 -3.74 -32.08 -4.38
N GLN A 152 -3.79 -32.97 -5.36
CA GLN A 152 -3.13 -34.27 -5.32
C GLN A 152 -1.75 -34.14 -5.99
N LEU A 153 -0.68 -34.42 -5.24
CA LEU A 153 0.67 -34.47 -5.79
C LEU A 153 0.83 -35.78 -6.59
N PRO A 154 1.27 -35.74 -7.85
CA PRO A 154 1.55 -36.94 -8.62
C PRO A 154 2.65 -37.80 -8.01
N GLU A 155 2.48 -39.12 -8.03
CA GLU A 155 3.39 -40.09 -7.40
C GLU A 155 4.84 -40.06 -7.93
N TRP A 156 5.06 -39.53 -9.14
CA TRP A 156 6.40 -39.42 -9.72
C TRP A 156 7.22 -38.24 -9.17
N ILE A 157 6.61 -37.33 -8.40
CA ILE A 157 7.30 -36.22 -7.73
C ILE A 157 7.62 -36.64 -6.29
N ASN A 158 8.88 -36.48 -5.87
CA ASN A 158 9.29 -36.75 -4.50
C ASN A 158 8.62 -35.75 -3.53
N GLN A 159 7.81 -36.28 -2.60
CA GLN A 159 7.06 -35.50 -1.62
C GLN A 159 7.97 -34.64 -0.72
N ALA A 160 9.13 -35.15 -0.30
CA ALA A 160 10.03 -34.42 0.58
C ALA A 160 10.65 -33.19 -0.12
N HIS A 161 11.02 -33.31 -1.40
CA HIS A 161 11.59 -32.19 -2.18
C HIS A 161 10.52 -31.14 -2.50
N TRP A 162 9.29 -31.61 -2.76
CA TRP A 162 8.14 -30.73 -2.94
C TRP A 162 7.82 -29.94 -1.67
N ASP A 163 7.78 -30.59 -0.51
CA ASP A 163 7.49 -29.95 0.77
C ASP A 163 8.58 -28.96 1.17
N ALA A 164 9.85 -29.31 0.96
CA ALA A 164 10.99 -28.42 1.19
C ALA A 164 10.89 -27.14 0.33
N TRP A 165 10.62 -27.29 -0.96
CA TRP A 165 10.42 -26.17 -1.89
C TRP A 165 9.18 -25.33 -1.55
N HIS A 166 8.10 -25.97 -1.11
CA HIS A 166 6.83 -25.32 -0.77
C HIS A 166 6.82 -24.66 0.62
N SER A 167 7.74 -25.04 1.51
CA SER A 167 7.87 -24.48 2.86
C SER A 167 8.31 -23.01 2.90
N CYS A 168 8.90 -22.51 1.81
CA CYS A 168 9.40 -21.14 1.69
C CYS A 168 8.28 -20.09 1.92
N PRO A 169 8.51 -19.02 2.71
CA PRO A 169 7.47 -18.05 3.11
C PRO A 169 6.69 -17.42 1.95
N LYS A 170 7.35 -17.20 0.80
CA LYS A 170 6.73 -16.63 -0.41
C LYS A 170 5.79 -17.61 -1.14
N ARG A 171 5.88 -18.93 -0.89
CA ARG A 171 5.06 -19.98 -1.53
C ARG A 171 4.07 -20.67 -0.59
N LYS A 172 4.21 -20.50 0.71
CA LYS A 172 3.27 -21.05 1.70
C LYS A 172 1.81 -20.65 1.44
N LYS A 173 1.58 -19.57 0.67
CA LYS A 173 0.26 -19.06 0.25
C LYS A 173 -0.08 -19.31 -1.23
N ALA A 174 0.66 -20.16 -1.95
CA ALA A 174 0.39 -20.44 -3.35
C ALA A 174 -0.97 -21.14 -3.54
N THR A 175 -1.74 -20.70 -4.55
CA THR A 175 -3.05 -21.30 -4.87
C THR A 175 -2.88 -22.68 -5.51
N ASN A 176 -3.93 -23.53 -5.47
CA ASN A 176 -3.88 -24.86 -6.08
C ASN A 176 -3.56 -24.81 -7.59
N ALA A 177 -4.05 -23.78 -8.30
CA ALA A 177 -3.71 -23.55 -9.70
C ALA A 177 -2.22 -23.26 -9.92
N GLN A 178 -1.57 -22.52 -9.01
CA GLN A 178 -0.14 -22.25 -9.09
C GLN A 178 0.70 -23.51 -8.82
N LYS A 179 0.23 -24.38 -7.92
CA LYS A 179 0.86 -25.68 -7.70
C LYS A 179 0.74 -26.58 -8.92
N GLN A 180 -0.41 -26.56 -9.61
CA GLN A 180 -0.61 -27.32 -10.84
C GLN A 180 0.33 -26.86 -11.96
N MET A 181 0.49 -25.55 -12.16
CA MET A 181 1.43 -25.01 -13.15
C MET A 181 2.89 -25.44 -12.89
N ALA A 182 3.27 -25.65 -11.63
CA ALA A 182 4.60 -26.16 -11.29
C ALA A 182 4.74 -27.66 -11.63
N ILE A 183 3.70 -28.46 -11.39
CA ILE A 183 3.66 -29.87 -11.83
C ILE A 183 3.74 -29.95 -13.35
N ASP A 184 2.95 -29.16 -14.07
CA ASP A 184 2.90 -29.20 -15.53
C ASP A 184 4.26 -28.83 -16.14
N LYS A 185 5.00 -27.92 -15.50
CA LYS A 185 6.36 -27.58 -15.89
C LYS A 185 7.35 -28.73 -15.64
N LEU A 186 7.24 -29.42 -14.51
CA LEU A 186 8.06 -30.58 -14.20
C LEU A 186 7.71 -31.78 -15.11
N SER A 187 6.44 -31.95 -15.50
CA SER A 187 5.99 -33.03 -16.37
C SER A 187 6.48 -32.83 -17.81
N ALA A 188 6.47 -31.59 -18.30
CA ALA A 188 7.08 -31.22 -19.58
C ALA A 188 8.59 -31.55 -19.58
N TRP A 189 9.30 -31.24 -18.50
CA TRP A 189 10.73 -31.55 -18.39
C TRP A 189 11.02 -33.05 -18.30
N ARG A 190 10.15 -33.80 -17.63
CA ARG A 190 10.20 -35.26 -17.65
C ARG A 190 10.03 -35.81 -19.06
N ALA A 191 9.10 -35.26 -19.85
CA ALA A 191 8.90 -35.65 -21.24
C ALA A 191 10.08 -35.27 -22.16
N GLU A 192 10.75 -34.15 -21.86
CA GLU A 192 11.97 -33.70 -22.54
C GLU A 192 13.25 -34.46 -22.11
N GLY A 193 13.16 -35.38 -21.13
CA GLY A 193 14.32 -36.11 -20.59
C GLY A 193 15.24 -35.28 -19.70
N VAL A 194 14.78 -34.12 -19.23
CA VAL A 194 15.50 -33.27 -18.28
C VAL A 194 15.33 -33.82 -16.86
N ASP A 195 16.40 -33.75 -16.06
CA ASP A 195 16.37 -34.14 -14.65
C ASP A 195 15.54 -33.16 -13.81
N HIS A 196 14.24 -33.40 -13.82
CA HIS A 196 13.22 -32.65 -13.09
C HIS A 196 13.37 -32.79 -11.56
N ALA A 197 13.97 -33.88 -11.07
CA ALA A 197 14.21 -34.09 -9.65
C ALA A 197 15.33 -33.16 -9.15
N ALA A 198 16.47 -33.13 -9.87
CA ALA A 198 17.57 -32.21 -9.56
C ALA A 198 17.14 -30.73 -9.69
N ALA A 199 16.27 -30.42 -10.64
CA ALA A 199 15.71 -29.06 -10.79
C ALA A 199 14.91 -28.61 -9.56
N LEU A 200 14.10 -29.51 -9.00
CA LEU A 200 13.29 -29.23 -7.80
C LEU A 200 14.17 -29.11 -6.55
N GLU A 201 15.17 -29.98 -6.40
CA GLU A 201 16.15 -29.93 -5.30
C GLU A 201 16.97 -28.65 -5.31
N ASN A 202 17.52 -28.27 -6.45
CA ASN A 202 18.29 -27.03 -6.59
C ASN A 202 17.44 -25.80 -6.29
N ALA A 203 16.17 -25.79 -6.70
CA ALA A 203 15.24 -24.72 -6.38
C ALA A 203 14.89 -24.68 -4.87
N ALA A 204 14.77 -25.84 -4.22
CA ALA A 204 14.53 -25.94 -2.78
C ALA A 204 15.73 -25.42 -1.98
N ILE A 205 16.95 -25.83 -2.35
CA ILE A 205 18.21 -25.40 -1.73
C ILE A 205 18.45 -23.90 -1.95
N GLY A 206 18.20 -23.40 -3.16
CA GLY A 206 18.41 -22.00 -3.52
C GLY A 206 17.32 -21.05 -3.01
N GLY A 207 16.20 -21.57 -2.49
CA GLY A 207 15.04 -20.77 -2.10
C GLY A 207 14.43 -19.98 -3.26
N TRP A 208 14.65 -20.43 -4.50
CA TRP A 208 14.21 -19.74 -5.70
C TRP A 208 12.71 -19.84 -5.87
N GLN A 209 12.08 -18.81 -6.44
CA GLN A 209 10.66 -18.79 -6.79
C GLN A 209 10.36 -19.46 -8.13
N GLY A 210 11.34 -19.58 -9.02
CA GLY A 210 11.20 -20.33 -10.26
C GLY A 210 11.71 -21.75 -10.11
N LEU A 211 11.11 -22.70 -10.83
CA LEU A 211 11.79 -23.91 -11.25
C LEU A 211 12.58 -23.56 -12.50
N PHE A 212 13.87 -23.91 -12.56
CA PHE A 212 14.74 -23.71 -13.71
C PHE A 212 15.32 -25.05 -14.19
N LYS A 213 15.60 -25.17 -15.50
CA LYS A 213 16.28 -26.35 -16.03
C LYS A 213 17.66 -26.48 -15.34
N PRO A 214 18.06 -27.68 -14.89
CA PRO A 214 19.40 -27.87 -14.36
C PRO A 214 20.40 -27.60 -15.48
N ASP A 215 21.36 -26.72 -15.22
CA ASP A 215 22.44 -26.45 -16.15
C ASP A 215 23.38 -27.68 -16.19
N PRO A 216 23.66 -28.28 -17.37
CA PRO A 216 24.54 -29.43 -17.47
C PRO A 216 25.97 -29.16 -16.97
N SER A 217 26.36 -27.90 -16.71
CA SER A 217 27.73 -27.56 -16.28
C SER A 217 27.93 -27.29 -14.79
N VAL A 218 26.93 -27.45 -13.92
CA VAL A 218 27.06 -27.04 -12.50
C VAL A 218 27.16 -28.23 -11.55
N SER A 219 28.16 -29.08 -11.78
CA SER A 219 28.84 -29.78 -10.67
C SER A 219 30.01 -28.91 -10.21
N GLY A 220 29.73 -27.96 -9.31
CA GLY A 220 30.77 -27.24 -8.56
C GLY A 220 31.32 -25.99 -9.25
N SER A 221 30.67 -24.85 -9.04
CA SER A 221 31.31 -23.55 -9.21
C SER A 221 30.60 -22.50 -8.35
N ARG A 222 31.24 -22.13 -7.23
CA ARG A 222 30.84 -20.99 -6.39
C ARG A 222 31.07 -19.71 -7.20
N SER A 223 30.02 -19.07 -7.66
CA SER A 223 30.13 -17.69 -8.16
C SER A 223 30.21 -16.72 -6.97
N VAL A 224 31.41 -16.20 -6.74
CA VAL A 224 31.70 -15.03 -5.89
C VAL A 224 30.78 -13.87 -6.31
N ARG A 225 30.09 -13.26 -5.34
CA ARG A 225 29.36 -12.00 -5.52
C ARG A 225 30.36 -10.92 -5.95
N ARG A 226 30.23 -10.41 -7.18
CA ARG A 226 30.79 -9.10 -7.53
C ARG A 226 29.84 -8.03 -7.00
N SER A 227 30.25 -7.33 -5.94
CA SER A 227 29.64 -6.06 -5.54
C SER A 227 30.24 -4.95 -6.40
N ALA A 228 29.45 -4.43 -7.35
CA ALA A 228 29.77 -3.17 -8.04
C ALA A 228 28.69 -2.16 -7.66
N THR A 229 28.93 -1.42 -6.57
CA THR A 229 28.20 -0.18 -6.26
C THR A 229 29.06 0.96 -6.79
N GLU A 230 28.83 1.39 -8.01
CA GLU A 230 29.40 2.64 -8.55
C GLU A 230 28.51 3.82 -8.13
N HIS A 231 29.07 4.71 -7.32
CA HIS A 231 28.49 5.99 -6.95
C HIS A 231 28.45 6.93 -8.17
N LYS A 232 27.24 7.37 -8.57
CA LYS A 232 27.00 8.19 -9.77
C LYS A 232 26.89 9.71 -9.55
N TYR A 233 27.42 10.28 -8.47
CA TYR A 233 27.39 11.75 -8.29
C TYR A 233 28.64 12.27 -7.56
N ALA A 234 29.71 12.55 -8.29
CA ALA A 234 30.90 13.22 -7.74
C ALA A 234 31.68 14.05 -8.78
N ALA A 235 30.99 14.73 -9.71
CA ALA A 235 31.65 15.68 -10.61
C ALA A 235 30.67 16.73 -11.14
N ALA A 236 30.32 17.70 -10.30
CA ALA A 236 29.75 18.98 -10.73
C ALA A 236 29.79 20.01 -9.58
N ALA A 237 30.97 20.58 -9.29
CA ALA A 237 31.08 21.89 -8.64
C ALA A 237 32.51 22.43 -8.77
N ALA A 238 32.58 23.73 -9.08
CA ALA A 238 33.75 24.62 -9.00
C ALA A 238 34.76 24.59 -10.17
N ALA A 239 34.33 25.10 -11.32
CA ALA A 239 35.15 26.04 -12.08
C ALA A 239 34.30 27.28 -12.38
N ILE A 240 34.85 28.46 -12.03
CA ILE A 240 34.56 29.85 -12.45
C ILE A 240 34.65 30.75 -11.21
N PHE A 241 35.82 31.34 -10.98
CA PHE A 241 35.96 32.80 -10.82
C PHE A 241 37.45 33.16 -10.93
N ASP A 242 37.81 33.77 -12.06
CA ASP A 242 39.07 34.46 -12.30
C ASP A 242 38.86 35.94 -11.94
N GLY A 243 39.82 36.58 -11.27
CA GLY A 243 39.66 37.96 -10.82
C GLY A 243 40.76 38.49 -9.90
N VAL A 244 41.91 38.80 -10.51
CA VAL A 244 42.80 39.95 -10.27
C VAL A 244 42.42 40.87 -9.08
N PHE A 245 43.31 41.05 -8.10
CA PHE A 245 43.68 42.35 -7.52
C PHE A 245 44.97 42.24 -6.68
N GLU A 246 45.96 43.08 -7.04
CA GLU A 246 47.25 43.42 -6.42
C GLU A 246 48.35 42.36 -6.23
#